data_AF-A0A9E1ZDW7-F1
#
_entry.id   AF-A0A9E1ZDW7-F1
#
_cell.length_a   1.000
_cell.length_b   1.000
_cell.length_c   1.000
_cell.angle_alpha   90.00
_cell.angle_beta   90.00
_cell.angle_gamma   90.00
#
_symmetry.space_group_name_H-M   'P 1'
#
loop_
_entity.id
_entity.type
_entity.pdbx_description
1 polymer ?
#
loop_
_entity_poly.entity_id
_entity_poly.type
_entity_poly.pdbx_seq_one_letter_code
_entity_poly.pdbx_strand_id
1 'polypeptide(L)'
;EGGYYTGKITFDWARKTFPDSLAYFIEHLDGFRTTMVLTQIRDFNYAGLRADTGEIVSTQMYLPMPGHGSTTADFFHPLCRHIEETVLTGKVPYPVERTLLTSGMTLAGVESLHRGQVPIATPQMAVRYSVGPESTFWRD
;
A
#
# COMPACT_ATOMS: atom_id res chain seq x y z
N GLU A 1 -18.03 23.57 14.35
CA GLU A 1 -18.49 23.11 13.03
C GLU A 1 -17.29 23.00 12.10
N GLY A 2 -16.57 21.88 12.11
CA GLY A 2 -15.30 21.71 11.38
C GLY A 2 -15.31 20.57 10.35
N GLY A 3 -16.44 19.89 10.14
CA GLY A 3 -16.56 18.77 9.20
C GLY A 3 -15.88 17.45 9.62
N TYR A 4 -14.99 17.47 10.61
CA TYR A 4 -14.28 16.29 11.08
C TYR A 4 -15.00 15.59 12.25
N TYR A 5 -15.03 14.25 12.21
CA TYR A 5 -15.53 13.44 13.31
C TYR A 5 -14.58 13.53 14.50
N THR A 6 -15.08 13.96 15.66
CA THR A 6 -14.30 14.16 16.90
C THR A 6 -14.53 13.06 17.93
N GLY A 7 -15.39 12.08 17.63
CA GLY A 7 -15.63 10.94 18.51
C GLY A 7 -14.50 9.90 18.43
N LYS A 8 -14.58 8.89 19.30
CA LYS A 8 -13.66 7.75 19.25
C LYS A 8 -13.91 6.94 17.97
N ILE A 9 -12.87 6.73 17.17
CA ILE A 9 -12.92 5.82 16.03
C ILE A 9 -13.10 4.39 16.57
N THR A 10 -14.21 3.75 16.20
CA THR A 10 -14.55 2.36 16.56
C THR A 10 -14.96 1.60 15.31
N PHE A 11 -14.88 0.27 15.34
CA PHE A 11 -15.35 -0.56 14.22
C PHE A 11 -16.84 -0.39 13.95
N ASP A 12 -17.67 -0.23 14.99
CA ASP A 12 -19.11 -0.03 14.80
C ASP A 12 -19.42 1.31 14.13
N TRP A 13 -18.72 2.37 14.53
CA TRP A 13 -18.77 3.65 13.83
C TRP A 13 -18.32 3.49 12.37
N ALA A 14 -17.16 2.86 12.14
CA ALA A 14 -16.62 2.70 10.79
C ALA A 14 -17.57 1.91 9.87
N ARG A 15 -18.19 0.82 10.36
CA ARG A 15 -19.19 0.06 9.60
C ARG A 15 -20.42 0.90 9.25
N LYS A 16 -20.89 1.73 10.19
CA LYS A 16 -22.03 2.61 9.98
C LYS A 16 -21.72 3.74 8.99
N THR A 17 -20.53 4.30 9.07
CA THR A 17 -20.11 5.46 8.28
C THR A 17 -19.63 5.08 6.88
N PHE A 18 -19.03 3.90 6.73
CA PHE A 18 -18.45 3.41 5.48
C PHE A 18 -19.05 2.04 5.09
N PRO A 19 -20.38 1.97 4.85
CA PRO A 19 -21.08 0.70 4.64
C PRO A 19 -20.59 -0.04 3.39
N ASP A 20 -20.05 0.68 2.40
CA ASP A 20 -19.58 0.15 1.12
C ASP A 20 -18.05 0.01 1.09
N SER A 21 -17.44 -0.34 2.21
CA SER A 21 -16.01 -0.61 2.28
C SER A 21 -15.69 -2.03 1.80
N LEU A 22 -14.57 -2.17 1.12
CA LEU A 22 -13.99 -3.44 0.70
C LEU A 22 -12.67 -3.66 1.44
N ALA A 23 -12.40 -4.89 1.87
CA ALA A 23 -11.11 -5.24 2.47
C ALA A 23 -10.53 -6.52 1.85
N TYR A 24 -9.22 -6.52 1.64
CA TYR A 24 -8.44 -7.72 1.35
C TYR A 24 -7.64 -8.11 2.60
N PHE A 25 -7.82 -9.35 3.03
CA PHE A 25 -7.02 -9.96 4.09
C PHE A 25 -5.98 -10.86 3.45
N ILE A 26 -4.71 -10.61 3.76
CA ILE A 26 -3.58 -11.28 3.11
C ILE A 26 -2.71 -11.89 4.20
N GLU A 27 -2.56 -13.22 4.12
CA GLU A 27 -1.64 -13.99 4.95
C GLU A 27 -0.37 -14.26 4.15
N HIS A 28 0.77 -13.90 4.73
CA HIS A 28 2.07 -14.12 4.11
C HIS A 28 2.71 -15.40 4.67
N LEU A 29 3.54 -16.06 3.86
CA LEU A 29 4.21 -17.31 4.24
C LEU A 29 5.19 -17.16 5.42
N ASP A 30 5.64 -15.93 5.69
CA ASP A 30 6.53 -15.58 6.80
C ASP A 30 5.77 -15.17 8.09
N GLY A 31 4.44 -15.26 8.08
CA GLY A 31 3.58 -14.89 9.20
C GLY A 31 3.23 -13.40 9.26
N PHE A 32 3.75 -12.56 8.35
CA PHE A 32 3.27 -11.19 8.23
C PHE A 32 1.80 -11.18 7.81
N ARG A 33 1.03 -10.21 8.29
CA ARG A 33 -0.39 -10.06 7.98
C ARG A 33 -0.63 -8.67 7.42
N THR A 34 -1.31 -8.62 6.28
CA THR A 34 -1.69 -7.35 5.65
C THR A 34 -3.19 -7.27 5.52
N THR A 35 -3.74 -6.10 5.79
CA THR A 35 -5.12 -5.77 5.47
C THR A 35 -5.11 -4.51 4.64
N MET A 36 -5.67 -4.58 3.43
CA MET A 36 -5.88 -3.41 2.58
C MET A 36 -7.36 -3.07 2.60
N VAL A 37 -7.70 -1.85 3.01
CA VAL A 37 -9.09 -1.38 3.10
C VAL A 37 -9.31 -0.30 2.05
N LEU A 38 -10.24 -0.54 1.15
CA LEU A 38 -10.78 0.46 0.23
C LEU A 38 -12.07 0.99 0.86
N THR A 39 -12.00 2.22 1.33
CA THR A 39 -13.08 2.89 2.06
C THR A 39 -13.18 4.34 1.61
N GLN A 40 -14.26 5.02 2.00
CA GLN A 40 -14.65 6.32 1.48
C GLN A 40 -13.91 7.46 2.19
N ILE A 41 -12.58 7.41 2.14
CA ILE A 41 -11.65 8.43 2.63
C ILE A 41 -10.97 9.13 1.44
N ARG A 42 -10.45 10.34 1.67
CA ARG A 42 -9.82 11.17 0.62
C ARG A 42 -8.30 11.04 0.53
N ASP A 43 -7.70 10.31 1.48
CA ASP A 43 -6.25 10.20 1.66
C ASP A 43 -5.81 8.73 1.68
N PHE A 44 -4.52 8.49 1.43
CA PHE A 44 -3.90 7.19 1.62
C PHE A 44 -3.30 7.11 3.01
N ASN A 45 -3.65 6.08 3.76
CA ASN A 45 -3.21 5.90 5.12
C ASN A 45 -2.56 4.53 5.30
N TYR A 46 -1.53 4.48 6.13
CA TYR A 46 -0.88 3.25 6.56
C TYR A 46 -0.81 3.22 8.08
N ALA A 47 -1.03 2.03 8.63
CA ALA A 47 -0.68 1.71 10.01
C ALA A 47 -0.08 0.30 10.03
N GLY A 48 1.02 0.12 10.75
CA GLY A 48 1.69 -1.16 10.88
C GLY A 48 2.17 -1.38 12.30
N LEU A 49 1.96 -2.59 12.81
CA LEU A 49 2.52 -3.04 14.08
C LEU A 49 3.92 -3.62 13.84
N ARG A 50 4.91 -3.02 14.49
CA ARG A 50 6.28 -3.52 14.52
C ARG A 50 6.36 -4.69 15.48
N ALA A 51 6.66 -5.89 14.97
CA ALA A 51 6.73 -7.09 15.79
C ALA A 51 7.94 -7.09 16.76
N ASP A 52 9.01 -6.37 16.42
CA ASP A 52 10.23 -6.26 17.21
C ASP A 52 10.09 -5.33 18.43
N THR A 53 9.29 -4.28 18.31
CA THR A 53 9.10 -3.28 19.38
C THR A 53 7.71 -3.24 19.99
N GLY A 54 6.71 -3.83 19.32
CA GLY A 54 5.29 -3.70 19.67
C GLY A 54 4.69 -2.31 19.34
N GLU A 55 5.45 -1.44 18.69
CA GLU A 55 5.04 -0.09 18.33
C GLU A 55 4.11 -0.09 17.11
N ILE A 56 3.08 0.76 17.13
CA ILE A 56 2.29 1.06 15.93
C ILE A 56 2.89 2.28 15.26
N VAL A 57 3.36 2.10 14.02
CA VAL A 57 3.78 3.21 13.15
C VAL A 57 2.63 3.51 12.18
N SER A 58 2.23 4.78 12.10
CA SER A 58 1.20 5.22 11.16
C SER A 58 1.64 6.44 10.37
N THR A 59 1.17 6.53 9.12
CA THR A 59 1.41 7.69 8.26
C THR A 59 0.20 7.96 7.38
N GLN A 60 -0.13 9.25 7.22
CA GLN A 60 -1.02 9.73 6.18
C GLN A 60 -0.13 10.22 5.03
N MET A 61 -0.33 9.67 3.84
CA MET A 61 0.33 10.13 2.63
C MET A 61 -0.48 11.28 2.06
N TYR A 62 -0.01 12.50 2.31
CA TYR A 62 -0.65 13.71 1.81
C TYR A 62 -0.20 13.98 0.37
N LEU A 63 -1.14 13.96 -0.57
CA LEU A 63 -0.88 14.34 -1.96
C LEU A 63 -1.16 15.83 -2.16
N PRO A 64 -0.29 16.58 -2.84
CA PRO A 64 -0.52 17.98 -3.14
C PRO A 64 -1.54 18.11 -4.27
N MET A 65 -2.82 17.94 -3.94
CA MET A 65 -3.94 18.05 -4.89
C MET A 65 -4.20 19.52 -5.26
N PRO A 66 -4.46 19.83 -6.55
CA PRO A 66 -4.76 21.19 -6.99
C PRO A 66 -5.86 21.86 -6.15
N GLY A 67 -5.61 23.08 -5.69
CA GLY A 67 -6.58 23.90 -4.94
C GLY A 67 -6.27 24.13 -3.45
N HIS A 68 -5.25 23.47 -2.87
CA HIS A 68 -4.88 23.63 -1.45
C HIS A 68 -3.39 23.96 -1.27
N GLY A 69 -2.91 25.12 -1.77
CA GLY A 69 -1.53 25.58 -1.53
C GLY A 69 -0.44 24.59 -2.01
N SER A 70 -0.79 23.77 -3.00
CA SER A 70 -0.02 22.61 -3.46
C SER A 70 0.97 22.99 -4.57
N THR A 71 2.20 22.50 -4.49
CA THR A 71 3.10 22.38 -5.65
C THR A 71 2.60 21.26 -6.56
N THR A 72 2.96 21.30 -7.85
CA THR A 72 2.66 20.18 -8.75
C THR A 72 3.37 18.92 -8.23
N ALA A 73 2.64 17.82 -8.12
CA ALA A 73 3.26 16.56 -7.72
C ALA A 73 4.26 16.11 -8.79
N ASP A 74 5.49 15.82 -8.38
CA ASP A 74 6.53 15.32 -9.26
C ASP A 74 6.64 13.79 -9.21
N PHE A 75 5.75 13.13 -9.94
CA PHE A 75 5.75 11.67 -10.03
C PHE A 75 6.66 11.15 -11.15
N PHE A 76 6.81 11.93 -12.22
CA PHE A 76 7.36 11.43 -13.48
C PHE A 76 8.86 11.67 -13.63
N HIS A 77 9.45 12.71 -13.03
CA HIS A 77 10.90 12.87 -13.10
C HIS A 77 11.65 11.70 -12.42
N PRO A 78 11.29 11.27 -11.19
CA PRO A 78 11.95 10.12 -10.57
C PRO A 78 11.74 8.82 -11.37
N LEU A 79 10.53 8.62 -11.92
CA LEU A 79 10.23 7.46 -12.75
C LEU A 79 11.09 7.43 -14.02
N CYS A 80 11.13 8.53 -14.77
CA CYS A 80 11.95 8.65 -15.97
C CYS A 80 13.44 8.46 -15.67
N ARG A 81 13.93 9.01 -14.57
CA ARG A 81 15.31 8.86 -14.13
C ARG A 81 15.66 7.39 -13.86
N HIS A 82 14.83 6.66 -13.13
CA HIS A 82 15.07 5.23 -12.87
C HIS A 82 14.99 4.37 -14.14
N ILE A 83 14.11 4.72 -15.09
CA ILE A 83 14.06 4.07 -16.41
C ILE A 83 15.38 4.30 -17.15
N GLU A 84 15.84 5.55 -17.22
CA GLU A 84 17.10 5.91 -17.86
C GLU A 84 18.29 5.16 -17.23
N GLU A 85 18.41 5.16 -15.89
CA GLU A 85 19.45 4.41 -15.18
C GLU A 85 19.45 2.92 -15.52
N THR A 86 18.25 2.33 -15.60
CA THR A 86 18.10 0.92 -15.98
C THR A 86 18.60 0.69 -17.41
N VAL A 87 18.26 1.56 -18.36
CA VAL A 87 18.70 1.47 -19.75
C VAL A 87 20.21 1.63 -19.88
N LEU A 88 20.81 2.60 -19.17
CA LEU A 88 22.24 2.88 -19.23
C LEU A 88 23.09 1.81 -18.55
N THR A 89 22.63 1.25 -17.43
CA THR A 89 23.44 0.37 -16.58
C THR A 89 23.06 -1.11 -16.68
N GLY A 90 21.87 -1.42 -17.19
CA GLY A 90 21.29 -2.77 -17.17
C GLY A 90 20.88 -3.25 -15.78
N LYS A 91 20.93 -2.38 -14.75
CA LYS A 91 20.60 -2.74 -13.36
C LYS A 91 19.17 -2.34 -13.02
N VAL A 92 18.41 -3.24 -12.40
CA VAL A 92 17.05 -2.96 -11.91
C VAL A 92 17.09 -2.12 -10.62
N PRO A 93 16.23 -1.09 -10.49
CA PRO A 93 16.28 -0.15 -9.37
C PRO A 93 15.66 -0.69 -8.07
N TYR A 94 14.95 -1.82 -8.15
CA TYR A 94 14.36 -2.51 -7.00
C TYR A 94 14.24 -4.02 -7.29
N PRO A 95 14.08 -4.87 -6.25
CA PRO A 95 13.89 -6.31 -6.44
C PRO A 95 12.59 -6.62 -7.16
N VAL A 96 12.65 -7.33 -8.29
CA VAL A 96 11.49 -7.59 -9.17
C VAL A 96 10.39 -8.40 -8.47
N GLU A 97 10.75 -9.17 -7.44
CA GLU A 97 9.83 -9.89 -6.57
C GLU A 97 8.80 -8.96 -5.94
N ARG A 98 9.13 -7.69 -5.68
CA ARG A 98 8.17 -6.69 -5.20
C ARG A 98 6.98 -6.60 -6.15
N THR A 99 7.21 -6.52 -7.46
CA THR A 99 6.15 -6.40 -8.47
C THR A 99 5.29 -7.66 -8.52
N LEU A 100 5.92 -8.83 -8.45
CA LEU A 100 5.21 -10.11 -8.41
C LEU A 100 4.30 -10.18 -7.17
N LEU A 101 4.83 -9.86 -5.99
CA LEU A 101 4.08 -9.93 -4.74
C LEU A 101 2.95 -8.90 -4.69
N THR A 102 3.21 -7.64 -5.05
CA THR A 102 2.18 -6.57 -4.97
C THR A 102 1.08 -6.75 -6.01
N SER A 103 1.44 -7.06 -7.25
CA SER A 103 0.46 -7.29 -8.31
C SER A 103 -0.28 -8.60 -8.08
N GLY A 104 0.43 -9.67 -7.74
CA GLY A 104 -0.17 -10.97 -7.53
C GLY A 104 -1.13 -11.00 -6.33
N MET A 105 -0.83 -10.32 -5.22
CA MET A 105 -1.76 -10.25 -4.08
C MET A 105 -3.03 -9.46 -4.39
N THR A 106 -2.94 -8.39 -5.17
CA THR A 106 -4.12 -7.61 -5.59
C THR A 106 -4.96 -8.36 -6.62
N LEU A 107 -4.33 -9.04 -7.59
CA LEU A 107 -5.00 -9.92 -8.53
C LEU A 107 -5.72 -11.08 -7.82
N ALA A 108 -5.08 -11.71 -6.84
CA ALA A 108 -5.70 -12.76 -6.03
C ALA A 108 -6.88 -12.22 -5.21
N GLY A 109 -6.81 -10.98 -4.71
CA GLY A 109 -7.93 -10.31 -4.04
C GLY A 109 -9.12 -10.10 -4.97
N VAL A 110 -8.89 -9.63 -6.20
CA VAL A 110 -9.95 -9.49 -7.22
C VAL A 110 -10.55 -10.85 -7.58
N GLU A 111 -9.71 -11.88 -7.75
CA GLU A 111 -10.18 -13.24 -8.02
C GLU A 111 -11.00 -13.81 -6.85
N SER A 112 -10.58 -13.54 -5.61
CA SER A 112 -11.34 -13.91 -4.41
C SER A 112 -12.75 -13.32 -4.45
N LEU A 113 -12.87 -12.02 -4.76
CA LEU A 113 -14.17 -11.37 -4.89
C LEU A 113 -15.03 -12.01 -5.98
N HIS A 114 -14.43 -12.27 -7.15
CA HIS A 114 -15.12 -12.92 -8.27
C HIS A 114 -15.66 -14.31 -7.87
N ARG A 115 -14.91 -15.07 -7.08
CA ARG A 115 -15.28 -16.42 -6.60
C ARG A 115 -16.13 -16.43 -5.33
N GLY A 116 -16.68 -15.30 -4.89
CA GLY A 116 -17.52 -15.23 -3.71
C GLY A 116 -16.75 -15.12 -2.39
N GLN A 117 -15.66 -14.35 -2.37
CA GLN A 117 -14.87 -13.99 -1.20
C GLN A 117 -14.17 -15.19 -0.54
N VAL A 118 -13.75 -16.17 -1.35
CA VAL A 118 -13.05 -17.36 -0.87
C VAL A 118 -11.52 -17.13 -0.85
N PRO A 119 -10.77 -17.78 0.05
CA PRO A 119 -9.32 -17.73 0.03
C PRO A 119 -8.74 -18.23 -1.30
N ILE A 120 -7.76 -17.51 -1.84
CA ILE A 120 -7.05 -17.88 -3.08
C ILE A 120 -5.60 -18.22 -2.73
N ALA A 121 -5.21 -19.47 -2.96
CA ALA A 121 -3.83 -19.90 -2.80
C ALA A 121 -2.98 -19.37 -3.96
N THR A 122 -1.75 -18.95 -3.65
CA THR A 122 -0.85 -18.30 -4.62
C THR A 122 0.55 -18.91 -4.59
N PRO A 123 0.71 -20.22 -4.89
CA PRO A 123 2.01 -20.91 -4.83
C PRO A 123 3.07 -20.31 -5.75
N GLN A 124 2.66 -19.70 -6.87
CA GLN A 124 3.54 -18.98 -7.80
C GLN A 124 4.21 -17.75 -7.18
N MET A 125 3.72 -17.27 -6.03
CA MET A 125 4.30 -16.15 -5.28
C MET A 125 5.22 -16.61 -4.14
N ALA A 126 5.60 -17.89 -4.09
CA ALA A 126 6.54 -18.42 -3.10
C ALA A 126 7.99 -17.97 -3.39
N VAL A 127 8.23 -16.66 -3.34
CA VAL A 127 9.53 -16.01 -3.54
C VAL A 127 9.96 -15.30 -2.26
N ARG A 128 11.28 -15.17 -2.07
CA ARG A 128 11.83 -14.38 -0.97
C ARG A 128 12.00 -12.93 -1.43
N TYR A 129 11.40 -12.00 -0.71
CA TYR A 129 11.59 -10.57 -0.94
C TYR A 129 12.51 -9.98 0.12
N SER A 130 13.60 -9.37 -0.32
CA SER A 130 14.56 -8.67 0.53
C SER A 130 14.91 -7.33 -0.10
N VAL A 131 14.99 -6.28 0.71
CA VAL A 131 15.45 -4.96 0.28
C VAL A 131 16.88 -4.70 0.75
N GLY A 132 17.62 -3.92 -0.02
CA GLY A 132 18.92 -3.39 0.42
C GLY A 132 18.75 -2.30 1.50
N PRO A 133 19.86 -1.88 2.13
CA PRO A 133 19.84 -0.82 3.16
C PRO A 133 19.58 0.58 2.59
N GLU A 134 19.70 0.74 1.26
CA GLU A 134 19.53 2.02 0.60
C GLU A 134 18.03 2.33 0.39
N SER A 135 17.67 3.58 0.65
CA SER A 135 16.33 4.07 0.38
C SER A 135 16.18 4.38 -1.11
N THR A 136 15.09 3.89 -1.72
CA THR A 136 14.68 4.27 -3.08
C THR A 136 13.84 5.55 -3.08
N PHE A 137 13.78 6.29 -1.96
CA PHE A 137 13.10 7.57 -1.90
C PHE A 137 13.89 8.59 -2.72
N TRP A 138 13.21 9.25 -3.67
CA TRP A 138 13.80 10.30 -4.48
C TRP A 138 14.28 11.46 -3.61
N ARG A 139 15.52 11.88 -3.83
CA ARG A 139 16.13 13.06 -3.21
C ARG A 139 16.72 13.89 -4.34
N ASP A 140 16.36 15.17 -4.37
CA ASP A 140 16.95 16.16 -5.29
C ASP A 140 18.45 16.36 -5.02
#